data_AF-A0A0M3HSH7-F1
#
_entry.id   AF-A0A0M3HSH7-F1
#
_cell.length_a   1.000
_cell.length_b   1.000
_cell.length_c   1.000
_cell.angle_alpha   90.00
_cell.angle_beta   90.00
_cell.angle_gamma   90.00
#
_symmetry.space_group_name_H-M   'P 1'
#
loop_
_entity.id
_entity.type
_entity.pdbx_description
1 polymer ?
#
loop_
_entity_poly.entity_id
_entity_poly.type
_entity_poly.pdbx_seq_one_letter_code
_entity_poly.pdbx_strand_id
1 'polypeptide(L)'
;MRVLCGWVVLLLLLLLVLCCRITLALVCISHHEYYEEGKTRVINLGRCGSINGFCVKVHYWDKDADRKRGFSRGCDKNDCVHFGEREYGWQPDGCRKHKDFGSEGICRQSDFLDIIVSNCTMPKLLFYWR
;
A
#
# COMPACT_ATOMS: atom_id res chain seq x y z
N MET A 1 -53.64 6.31 -12.07
CA MET A 1 -52.70 5.21 -11.69
C MET A 1 -51.41 5.12 -12.51
N ARG A 2 -51.19 5.90 -13.59
CA ARG A 2 -49.95 5.84 -14.39
C ARG A 2 -48.77 6.66 -13.85
N VAL A 3 -49.03 7.65 -13.00
CA VAL A 3 -48.01 8.60 -12.49
C VAL A 3 -47.12 7.99 -11.41
N LEU A 4 -47.64 7.06 -10.60
CA LEU A 4 -46.88 6.39 -9.52
C LEU A 4 -45.74 5.51 -10.06
N CYS A 5 -45.84 5.03 -11.29
CA CYS A 5 -44.83 4.17 -11.91
C CYS A 5 -43.54 4.93 -12.28
N GLY A 6 -43.66 6.18 -12.74
CA GLY A 6 -42.51 7.00 -13.15
C GLY A 6 -41.62 7.41 -11.97
N TRP A 7 -42.23 7.72 -10.82
CA TRP A 7 -41.49 8.10 -9.61
C TRP A 7 -40.72 6.92 -8.99
N VAL A 8 -41.28 5.71 -9.05
CA VAL A 8 -40.60 4.49 -8.57
C VAL A 8 -39.39 4.16 -9.46
N VAL A 9 -39.55 4.27 -10.78
CA VAL A 9 -38.44 4.05 -11.73
C VAL A 9 -37.34 5.11 -11.54
N LEU A 10 -37.71 6.38 -11.36
CA LEU A 10 -36.76 7.46 -11.09
C LEU A 10 -36.02 7.26 -9.76
N LEU A 11 -36.71 6.83 -8.71
CA LEU A 11 -36.11 6.55 -7.40
C LEU A 11 -35.15 5.36 -7.46
N LEU A 12 -35.50 4.30 -8.20
CA LEU A 12 -34.65 3.14 -8.48
C LEU A 12 -33.39 3.52 -9.27
N LEU A 13 -33.53 4.36 -10.30
CA LEU A 13 -32.40 4.91 -11.05
C LEU A 13 -31.48 5.77 -10.17
N LEU A 14 -32.05 6.61 -9.30
CA LEU A 14 -31.28 7.43 -8.37
C LEU A 14 -30.51 6.56 -7.37
N LEU A 15 -31.14 5.52 -6.83
CA LEU A 15 -30.51 4.54 -5.95
C LEU A 15 -29.40 3.76 -6.66
N LEU A 16 -29.57 3.37 -7.91
CA LEU A 16 -28.53 2.72 -8.72
C LEU A 16 -27.32 3.65 -8.94
N VAL A 17 -27.54 4.93 -9.23
CA VAL A 17 -26.46 5.91 -9.40
C VAL A 17 -25.73 6.20 -8.07
N LEU A 18 -26.46 6.25 -6.96
CA LEU A 18 -25.88 6.39 -5.62
C LEU A 18 -25.09 5.13 -5.21
N CYS A 19 -25.55 3.94 -5.61
CA CYS A 19 -24.87 2.66 -5.37
C CYS A 19 -23.65 2.49 -6.28
N CYS A 20 -23.62 3.07 -7.48
CA CYS A 20 -22.47 2.99 -8.39
C CYS A 20 -21.28 3.87 -7.95
N ARG A 21 -21.41 4.64 -6.87
CA ARG A 21 -20.26 5.26 -6.18
C ARG A 21 -19.49 4.28 -5.28
N ILE A 22 -19.78 2.98 -5.36
CA ILE A 22 -19.02 1.92 -4.69
C ILE A 22 -17.62 1.84 -5.31
N THR A 23 -16.71 2.54 -4.63
CA THR A 23 -15.31 2.18 -4.38
C THR A 23 -14.47 1.79 -5.61
N LEU A 24 -13.82 2.77 -6.22
CA LEU A 24 -12.57 2.53 -6.95
C LEU A 24 -11.55 1.98 -5.93
N ALA A 25 -11.48 0.66 -5.81
CA ALA A 25 -10.47 0.02 -5.00
C ALA A 25 -9.12 0.21 -5.71
N LEU A 26 -8.16 0.81 -5.01
CA LEU A 26 -6.80 1.02 -5.50
C LEU A 26 -6.18 -0.35 -5.81
N VAL A 27 -5.60 -0.55 -6.99
CA VAL A 27 -4.99 -1.84 -7.36
C VAL A 27 -3.48 -1.75 -7.22
N CYS A 28 -2.94 -2.61 -6.35
CA CYS A 28 -1.53 -2.63 -6.02
C CYS A 28 -0.87 -3.94 -6.41
N ILE A 29 0.42 -3.89 -6.73
CA ILE A 29 1.23 -5.08 -6.92
C ILE A 29 1.64 -5.62 -5.56
N SER A 30 1.29 -6.89 -5.30
CA SER A 30 1.74 -7.62 -4.12
C SER A 30 2.97 -8.44 -4.48
N HIS A 31 4.07 -8.25 -3.76
CA HIS A 31 5.27 -9.07 -3.87
C HIS A 31 6.09 -8.93 -2.61
N HIS A 32 6.54 -10.06 -2.06
CA HIS A 32 7.33 -10.07 -0.86
C HIS A 32 8.53 -10.98 -1.08
N GLU A 33 9.71 -10.49 -0.78
CA GLU A 33 10.94 -11.25 -0.83
C GLU A 33 11.81 -10.77 0.32
N TYR A 34 11.79 -11.52 1.41
CA TYR A 34 12.53 -11.19 2.60
C TYR A 34 13.10 -12.42 3.27
N TYR A 35 14.25 -12.24 3.91
CA TYR A 35 14.90 -13.20 4.77
C TYR A 35 14.49 -12.97 6.21
N GLU A 36 14.12 -14.03 6.92
CA GLU A 36 13.77 -14.01 8.34
C GLU A 36 14.07 -15.39 8.93
N GLU A 37 14.76 -15.43 10.08
CA GLU A 37 15.07 -16.67 10.82
C GLU A 37 15.74 -17.77 9.97
N GLY A 38 16.75 -17.41 9.17
CA GLY A 38 17.47 -18.40 8.37
C GLY A 38 16.81 -18.75 7.03
N LYS A 39 15.61 -18.22 6.73
CA LYS A 39 14.82 -18.64 5.55
C LYS A 39 14.39 -17.46 4.71
N THR A 40 14.51 -17.61 3.39
CA THR A 40 13.92 -16.67 2.44
C THR A 40 12.44 -16.99 2.25
N ARG A 41 11.59 -15.99 2.50
CA ARG A 41 10.15 -16.00 2.25
C ARG A 41 9.90 -15.22 0.96
N VAL A 42 9.42 -15.92 -0.06
CA VAL A 42 8.99 -15.32 -1.32
C VAL A 42 7.49 -15.51 -1.47
N ILE A 43 6.77 -14.42 -1.65
CA ILE A 43 5.36 -14.41 -2.07
C ILE A 43 5.34 -13.91 -3.50
N ASN A 44 4.90 -14.78 -4.40
CA ASN A 44 4.86 -14.53 -5.84
C ASN A 44 4.09 -13.26 -6.17
N LEU A 45 4.45 -12.68 -7.31
CA LEU A 45 3.83 -11.47 -7.85
C LEU A 45 2.31 -11.64 -7.99
N GLY A 46 1.57 -10.81 -7.26
CA GLY A 46 0.11 -10.80 -7.25
C GLY A 46 -0.44 -9.39 -7.38
N ARG A 47 -1.77 -9.29 -7.30
CA ARG A 47 -2.49 -8.02 -7.23
C ARG A 47 -3.37 -8.02 -5.98
N CYS A 48 -3.51 -6.88 -5.34
CA CYS A 48 -4.44 -6.69 -4.24
C CYS A 48 -5.24 -5.39 -4.46
N GLY A 49 -6.48 -5.38 -3.96
CA GLY A 49 -7.33 -4.20 -3.93
C GLY A 49 -7.28 -3.56 -2.54
N SER A 50 -6.90 -2.28 -2.46
CA SER A 50 -6.91 -1.52 -1.21
C SER A 50 -8.17 -0.68 -1.13
N ILE A 51 -9.13 -1.13 -0.32
CA ILE A 51 -10.38 -0.40 -0.05
C ILE A 51 -10.09 0.91 0.70
N ASN A 52 -9.01 0.93 1.50
CA ASN A 52 -8.57 2.13 2.24
C ASN A 52 -7.70 3.07 1.40
N GLY A 53 -7.44 2.73 0.13
CA GLY A 53 -6.77 3.63 -0.82
C GLY A 53 -5.27 3.77 -0.62
N PHE A 54 -4.58 2.79 -0.04
CA PHE A 54 -3.12 2.81 0.10
C PHE A 54 -2.46 1.56 -0.47
N CYS A 55 -1.35 1.74 -1.19
CA CYS A 55 -0.34 0.70 -1.25
C CYS A 55 0.94 1.10 -0.57
N VAL A 56 1.66 0.06 -0.17
CA VAL A 56 2.81 0.13 0.70
C VAL A 56 3.99 -0.50 -0.01
N LYS A 57 5.16 0.10 0.19
CA LYS A 57 6.44 -0.49 -0.16
C LYS A 57 7.37 -0.32 1.04
N VAL A 58 7.88 -1.42 1.54
CA VAL A 58 8.83 -1.46 2.64
C VAL A 58 10.07 -2.18 2.19
N HIS A 59 11.22 -1.67 2.59
CA HIS A 59 12.49 -2.35 2.40
C HIS A 59 13.07 -2.69 3.77
N TYR A 60 12.99 -3.93 4.22
CA TYR A 60 13.54 -4.34 5.52
C TYR A 60 15.07 -4.31 5.50
N TRP A 61 15.68 -3.60 6.44
CA TRP A 61 17.13 -3.60 6.61
C TRP A 61 17.48 -3.42 8.08
N ASP A 62 18.05 -4.46 8.67
CA ASP A 62 18.60 -4.44 10.02
C ASP A 62 20.11 -4.71 9.97
N LYS A 63 20.83 -4.18 10.98
CA LYS A 63 22.26 -4.45 11.16
C LYS A 63 22.50 -5.90 11.60
N ASP A 64 21.55 -6.47 12.34
CA ASP A 64 21.56 -7.87 12.73
C ASP A 64 21.13 -8.74 11.54
N ALA A 65 21.94 -9.77 11.25
CA ALA A 65 21.74 -10.63 10.11
C ALA A 65 20.57 -11.60 10.26
N ASP A 66 20.21 -11.93 11.49
CA ASP A 66 19.15 -12.90 11.77
C ASP A 66 17.76 -12.26 11.73
N ARG A 67 17.71 -10.92 11.68
CA ARG A 67 16.48 -10.14 11.58
C ARG A 67 16.03 -9.96 10.14
N LYS A 68 14.79 -9.47 9.99
CA LYS A 68 14.10 -9.35 8.72
C LYS A 68 14.84 -8.45 7.73
N ARG A 69 15.18 -8.95 6.55
CA ARG A 69 15.88 -8.20 5.48
C ARG A 69 15.31 -8.49 4.11
N GLY A 70 15.21 -7.49 3.24
CA GLY A 70 14.68 -7.65 1.89
C GLY A 70 13.58 -6.63 1.59
N PHE A 71 12.59 -6.99 0.81
CA PHE A 71 11.56 -6.05 0.39
C PHE A 71 10.15 -6.64 0.40
N SER A 72 9.18 -5.75 0.52
CA SER A 72 7.77 -6.07 0.55
C SER A 72 6.99 -4.94 -0.10
N ARG A 73 6.04 -5.26 -0.96
CA ARG A 73 5.08 -4.31 -1.51
C ARG A 73 3.71 -4.94 -1.58
N GLY A 74 2.67 -4.15 -1.40
CA GLY A 74 1.29 -4.65 -1.41
C GLY A 74 0.30 -3.65 -0.82
N CYS A 75 -0.86 -4.15 -0.41
CA CYS A 75 -1.92 -3.37 0.22
C CYS A 75 -1.86 -3.60 1.73
N ASP A 76 -1.47 -2.58 2.49
CA ASP A 76 -1.53 -2.63 3.94
C ASP A 76 -2.09 -1.31 4.47
N LYS A 77 -3.13 -1.39 5.31
CA LYS A 77 -3.74 -0.24 5.97
C LYS A 77 -2.95 0.16 7.21
N ASN A 78 -2.50 -0.83 7.97
CA ASN A 78 -1.94 -0.64 9.30
C ASN A 78 -0.60 0.11 9.22
N ASP A 79 0.16 -0.17 8.18
CA ASP A 79 1.44 0.50 7.91
C ASP A 79 1.28 1.97 7.49
N CYS A 80 0.10 2.39 7.04
CA CYS A 80 -0.20 3.75 6.55
C CYS A 80 -1.10 4.55 7.49
N VAL A 81 -1.28 4.11 8.74
CA VAL A 81 -2.07 4.86 9.72
C VAL A 81 -1.41 6.23 9.98
N HIS A 82 -2.24 7.27 10.03
CA HIS A 82 -1.82 8.69 10.15
C HIS A 82 -0.95 9.19 8.99
N PHE A 83 -1.08 8.61 7.79
CA PHE A 83 -0.32 9.04 6.62
C PHE A 83 -0.39 10.56 6.39
N GLY A 84 0.77 11.20 6.25
CA GLY A 84 0.90 12.64 6.06
C GLY A 84 0.96 13.47 7.36
N GLU A 85 0.69 12.86 8.51
CA GLU A 85 0.76 13.52 9.81
C GLU A 85 2.19 13.45 10.38
N ARG A 86 2.87 14.59 10.42
CA ARG A 86 4.27 14.67 10.89
C ARG A 86 4.47 14.21 12.34
N GLU A 87 3.45 14.38 13.18
CA GLU A 87 3.44 13.96 14.59
C GLU A 87 3.65 12.43 14.74
N TYR A 88 3.30 11.67 13.69
CA TYR A 88 3.47 10.22 13.62
C TYR A 88 4.73 9.79 12.85
N GLY A 89 5.66 10.72 12.61
CA GLY A 89 6.96 10.44 11.97
C GLY A 89 6.93 10.35 10.45
N TRP A 90 5.82 10.75 9.81
CA TRP A 90 5.72 10.83 8.36
C TRP A 90 6.49 12.03 7.81
N GLN A 91 7.31 11.77 6.80
CA GLN A 91 7.96 12.78 6.00
C GLN A 91 7.03 13.26 4.87
N PRO A 92 7.23 14.49 4.35
CA PRO A 92 6.39 15.06 3.28
C PRO A 92 6.37 14.24 1.98
N ASP A 93 7.38 13.41 1.76
CA ASP A 93 7.53 12.50 0.62
C ASP A 93 6.76 11.17 0.78
N GLY A 94 6.08 10.98 1.92
CA GLY A 94 5.34 9.76 2.24
C GLY A 94 6.21 8.65 2.81
N CYS A 95 7.43 8.96 3.23
CA CYS A 95 8.34 8.03 3.90
C CYS A 95 8.15 8.09 5.42
N ARG A 96 8.23 6.93 6.08
CA ARG A 96 8.25 6.84 7.55
C ARG A 96 9.21 5.74 7.98
N LYS A 97 10.07 6.04 8.96
CA LYS A 97 10.88 5.01 9.62
C LYS A 97 9.98 4.13 10.46
N HIS A 98 9.98 2.84 10.17
CA HIS A 98 9.23 1.89 10.96
C HIS A 98 10.12 1.32 12.06
N LYS A 99 9.63 1.36 13.30
CA LYS A 99 10.38 0.91 14.49
C LYS A 99 10.82 -0.55 14.38
N ASP A 100 9.98 -1.37 13.75
CA ASP A 100 10.17 -2.83 13.69
C ASP A 100 11.09 -3.29 12.54
N PHE A 101 11.38 -2.40 11.58
CA PHE A 101 11.98 -2.81 10.29
C PHE A 101 13.36 -2.22 10.02
N GLY A 102 13.88 -1.38 10.93
CA GLY A 102 15.22 -0.77 10.83
C GLY A 102 15.39 0.23 9.68
N SER A 103 14.34 0.44 8.90
CA SER A 103 14.37 1.12 7.61
C SER A 103 13.11 1.96 7.37
N GLU A 104 13.11 2.68 6.25
CA GLU A 104 11.99 3.52 5.81
C GLU A 104 10.97 2.70 5.00
N GLY A 105 9.72 2.76 5.41
CA GLY A 105 8.55 2.30 4.64
C GLY A 105 7.89 3.48 3.93
N ILE A 106 7.23 3.18 2.82
CA ILE A 106 6.59 4.16 1.93
C ILE A 106 5.11 3.80 1.82
N CYS A 107 4.25 4.78 2.02
CA CYS A 107 2.82 4.68 1.74
C CYS A 107 2.44 5.63 0.61
N ARG A 108 1.56 5.21 -0.30
CA ARG A 108 1.01 6.08 -1.35
C ARG A 108 -0.45 5.76 -1.66
N GLN A 109 -1.23 6.81 -1.93
CA GLN A 109 -2.62 6.74 -2.37
C GLN A 109 -2.77 6.82 -3.91
N SER A 110 -1.94 6.08 -4.65
CA SER A 110 -2.02 6.01 -6.12
C SER A 110 -1.75 4.59 -6.60
N ASP A 111 -2.30 4.21 -7.76
CA ASP A 111 -2.07 2.88 -8.33
C ASP A 111 -0.56 2.65 -8.53
N PHE A 112 -0.12 1.43 -8.23
CA PHE A 112 1.30 1.09 -8.10
C PHE A 112 1.98 0.69 -9.42
N LEU A 113 1.42 1.10 -10.55
CA LEU A 113 1.99 0.81 -11.88
C LEU A 113 3.31 1.58 -12.13
N ASP A 114 3.53 2.74 -11.48
CA ASP A 114 4.62 3.67 -11.81
C ASP A 114 5.67 3.92 -10.71
N ILE A 115 5.59 3.24 -9.55
CA ILE A 115 6.52 3.50 -8.42
C ILE A 115 7.73 2.57 -8.47
N ILE A 116 8.51 2.68 -9.54
CA ILE A 116 9.90 2.19 -9.57
C ILE A 116 10.82 3.21 -8.86
N VAL A 117 10.40 4.48 -8.75
CA VAL A 117 11.25 5.59 -8.28
C VAL A 117 10.56 6.33 -7.12
N SER A 118 10.73 5.85 -5.89
CA SER A 118 10.49 6.65 -4.69
C SER A 118 11.80 6.74 -3.90
N ASN A 119 12.33 7.96 -3.83
CA ASN A 119 13.62 8.32 -3.24
C ASN A 119 13.51 8.55 -1.72
N CYS A 120 12.78 7.71 -0.97
CA CYS A 120 13.05 7.65 0.47
C CYS A 120 14.53 7.32 0.59
N THR A 121 15.32 8.22 1.17
CA THR A 121 16.77 8.18 1.15
C THR A 121 17.26 6.89 1.79
N MET A 122 17.36 5.85 0.98
CA MET A 122 18.19 4.72 1.28
C MET A 122 19.62 5.24 1.19
N PRO A 123 20.48 5.09 2.22
CA PRO A 123 21.90 5.17 1.96
C PRO A 123 22.17 4.19 0.81
N LYS A 124 22.62 4.72 -0.33
CA LYS A 124 23.07 3.96 -1.50
C LYS A 124 24.26 3.10 -1.06
N LEU A 125 24.00 2.00 -0.38
CA LEU A 125 24.94 0.91 -0.24
C LEU A 125 24.52 -0.08 -1.31
N LEU A 126 25.40 -0.23 -2.31
CA LEU A 126 25.27 -1.17 -3.40
C LEU A 126 24.64 -2.47 -2.91
N PHE A 127 23.47 -2.78 -3.45
CA PHE A 127 22.83 -4.08 -3.34
C PHE A 127 23.69 -5.11 -4.07
N TYR A 128 24.68 -5.67 -3.40
CA TYR A 128 25.32 -6.91 -3.82
C TYR A 128 24.54 -8.05 -3.16
N TRP A 129 23.45 -8.47 -3.83
CA TRP A 129 22.91 -9.81 -3.61
C TRP A 129 23.93 -10.79 -4.19
N ARG A 130 24.45 -11.68 -3.36
CA ARG A 130 25.32 -12.79 -3.77
C ARG A 130 24.47 -14.02 -4.02
#